data_AF-A0A1C3VSH1-F1
#
_entry.id   AF-A0A1C3VSH1-F1
#
_cell.length_a   1.000
_cell.length_b   1.000
_cell.length_c   1.000
_cell.angle_alpha   90.00
_cell.angle_beta   90.00
_cell.angle_gamma   90.00
#
_symmetry.space_group_name_H-M   'P 1'
#
loop_
_entity.id
_entity.type
_entity.pdbx_description
1 polymer ?
#
loop_
_entity_poly.entity_id
_entity_poly.type
_entity_poly.pdbx_seq_one_letter_code
_entity_poly.pdbx_strand_id
1 'polypeptide(L)' 'MRLRLPLFVLTATLLPAAAGEVRFGKNVRVGGHDFSNQTFDNKHRAKIYLYSQKPRKEGCVWRSDGHAGRVKVCHLQRK' A
#
# COMPACT_ATOMS: atom_id res chain seq x y z
N MET A 1 37.00 -18.77 -38.50
CA MET A 1 35.73 -18.13 -38.91
C MET A 1 35.05 -17.64 -37.63
N ARG A 2 34.78 -16.33 -37.52
CA ARG A 2 34.50 -15.64 -36.24
C ARG A 2 33.09 -15.98 -35.71
N LEU A 3 33.00 -16.49 -34.47
CA LEU A 3 31.74 -16.73 -33.77
C LEU A 3 31.13 -15.37 -33.35
N ARG A 4 29.97 -15.01 -33.91
CA ARG A 4 29.23 -13.80 -33.52
C ARG A 4 28.21 -14.18 -32.45
N LEU A 5 28.47 -13.78 -31.20
CA LEU A 5 27.53 -13.90 -30.08
C LEU A 5 26.56 -12.71 -30.17
N PRO A 6 25.24 -12.90 -30.33
CA PRO A 6 24.30 -11.78 -30.28
C PRO A 6 24.17 -11.31 -28.83
N LEU A 7 24.54 -10.06 -28.59
CA LEU A 7 24.33 -9.35 -27.33
C LEU A 7 22.83 -9.09 -27.16
N PHE A 8 22.14 -9.96 -26.42
CA PHE A 8 20.76 -9.69 -25.99
C PHE A 8 20.80 -8.57 -24.95
N VAL A 9 20.40 -7.37 -25.37
CA VAL A 9 20.22 -6.22 -24.48
C VAL A 9 18.96 -6.50 -23.64
N LEU A 10 19.16 -6.90 -22.38
CA LEU A 10 18.08 -7.09 -21.42
C LEU A 10 17.63 -5.72 -20.92
N THR A 11 16.69 -5.09 -21.62
CA THR A 11 16.00 -3.89 -21.14
C THR A 11 15.09 -4.28 -19.98
N ALA A 12 15.61 -4.18 -18.75
CA ALA A 12 14.82 -4.26 -17.54
C ALA A 12 13.84 -3.07 -17.53
N THR A 13 12.57 -3.34 -17.81
CA THR A 13 11.49 -2.37 -17.68
C THR A 13 11.29 -2.03 -16.21
N LEU A 14 11.86 -0.90 -15.79
CA LEU A 14 11.51 -0.21 -14.54
C LEU A 14 10.09 0.36 -14.67
N LEU A 15 9.08 -0.52 -14.74
CA LEU A 15 7.70 -0.09 -14.56
C LEU A 15 7.57 0.35 -13.09
N PRO A 16 7.15 1.60 -12.81
CA PRO A 16 6.85 1.99 -11.44
C PRO A 16 5.80 1.01 -10.93
N ALA A 17 6.08 0.38 -9.78
CA ALA A 17 5.13 -0.49 -9.11
C ALA A 17 3.83 0.30 -8.95
N ALA A 18 2.87 0.04 -9.83
CA ALA A 18 1.56 0.68 -9.77
C ALA A 18 1.06 0.37 -8.36
N ALA A 19 0.82 1.43 -7.58
CA ALA A 19 0.15 1.31 -6.30
C ALA A 19 -1.27 0.81 -6.61
N GLY A 20 -1.42 -0.51 -6.72
CA GLY A 20 -2.66 -1.16 -7.12
C GLY A 20 -3.75 -0.79 -6.13
N GLU A 21 -4.82 -0.21 -6.63
CA GLU A 21 -6.04 0.01 -5.88
C GLU A 21 -6.60 -1.37 -5.47
N VAL A 22 -6.51 -1.71 -4.18
CA VAL A 22 -7.12 -2.93 -3.66
C VAL A 22 -8.58 -2.62 -3.36
N ARG A 23 -9.46 -3.05 -4.26
CA ARG A 23 -10.90 -2.98 -4.04
C ARG A 23 -11.29 -4.14 -3.12
N PHE A 24 -11.64 -3.80 -1.89
CA PHE A 24 -12.13 -4.77 -0.93
C PHE A 24 -13.36 -5.49 -1.50
N GLY A 25 -13.27 -6.80 -1.67
CA GLY A 25 -14.38 -7.63 -2.15
C GLY A 25 -15.54 -7.65 -1.16
N LYS A 26 -16.67 -8.25 -1.57
CA LYS A 26 -17.78 -8.50 -0.63
C LYS A 26 -17.23 -9.29 0.57
N ASN A 27 -17.53 -8.80 1.78
CA ASN A 27 -17.17 -9.37 3.09
C ASN A 27 -15.77 -9.06 3.66
N VAL A 28 -14.99 -8.15 3.08
CA VAL A 28 -13.79 -7.67 3.81
C VAL A 28 -14.22 -6.66 4.87
N ARG A 29 -14.01 -7.02 6.14
CA ARG A 29 -14.26 -6.15 7.29
C ARG A 29 -12.94 -5.60 7.79
N VAL A 30 -12.72 -4.31 7.62
CA VAL A 30 -11.66 -3.58 8.31
C VAL A 30 -12.28 -3.06 9.61
N GLY A 31 -12.04 -3.77 10.71
CA GLY A 31 -12.61 -3.46 12.02
C GLY A 31 -11.57 -3.51 13.12
N GLY A 32 -11.89 -2.90 14.26
CA GLY A 32 -10.97 -2.74 15.39
C GLY A 32 -11.01 -1.30 15.91
N HIS A 33 -10.46 -1.06 17.10
CA HIS A 33 -10.44 0.25 17.75
C HIS A 33 -9.97 1.37 16.80
N ASP A 34 -8.99 1.07 15.95
CA ASP A 34 -8.43 2.02 15.00
C ASP A 34 -9.36 2.37 13.82
N PHE A 35 -10.35 1.55 13.47
CA PHE A 35 -11.20 1.78 12.28
C PHE A 35 -12.68 1.96 12.60
N SER A 36 -13.11 1.65 13.83
CA SER A 36 -14.49 1.83 14.28
C SER A 36 -14.95 3.29 14.18
N ASN A 37 -16.24 3.49 13.89
CA ASN A 37 -16.93 4.77 13.83
C ASN A 37 -16.30 5.83 12.91
N GLN A 38 -15.64 5.39 11.83
CA GLN A 38 -15.02 6.26 10.83
C GLN A 38 -15.56 5.96 9.44
N THR A 39 -15.77 7.02 8.65
CA THR A 39 -16.13 6.93 7.24
C THR A 39 -14.89 7.15 6.39
N PHE A 40 -14.68 6.26 5.42
CA PHE A 40 -13.60 6.41 4.45
C PHE A 40 -14.20 6.72 3.07
N ASP A 41 -13.74 7.81 2.47
CA ASP A 41 -14.20 8.33 1.19
C ASP A 41 -13.00 8.84 0.36
N ASN A 42 -13.25 9.51 -0.77
CA ASN A 42 -12.19 10.02 -1.64
C ASN A 42 -11.27 11.05 -0.96
N LYS A 43 -11.75 11.78 0.05
CA LYS A 43 -11.01 12.78 0.85
C LYS A 43 -10.48 12.20 2.16
N HIS A 44 -11.10 11.15 2.70
CA HIS A 44 -10.72 10.48 3.94
C HIS A 44 -10.34 9.03 3.64
N ARG A 45 -9.10 8.80 3.24
CA ARG A 45 -8.65 7.47 2.78
C ARG A 45 -7.90 6.73 3.88
N ALA A 46 -7.78 5.40 3.76
CA ALA A 46 -6.93 4.59 4.62
C ALA A 46 -5.79 3.95 3.81
N LYS A 47 -4.59 3.89 4.40
CA LYS A 47 -3.46 3.09 3.93
C LYS A 47 -3.02 2.17 5.06
N ILE A 48 -3.15 0.87 4.84
CA ILE A 48 -2.88 -0.15 5.86
C ILE A 48 -1.66 -0.95 5.43
N TYR A 49 -0.61 -0.89 6.23
CA TYR A 49 0.60 -1.69 6.08
C TYR A 49 0.55 -2.85 7.08
N LEU A 50 0.56 -4.08 6.56
CA LEU A 50 0.53 -5.31 7.34
C LEU A 50 1.91 -5.95 7.37
N TYR A 51 2.42 -6.23 8.56
CA TYR A 51 3.75 -6.81 8.79
C TYR A 51 3.63 -8.20 9.41
N SER A 52 4.52 -9.13 9.04
CA SER A 52 4.60 -10.44 9.71
C SER A 52 5.17 -10.33 11.13
N GLN A 53 6.00 -9.34 11.38
CA GLN A 53 6.60 -9.05 12.69
C GLN A 53 6.16 -7.70 13.22
N LYS A 54 6.41 -7.44 14.50
CA LYS A 54 5.99 -6.19 15.15
C LYS A 54 6.57 -4.97 14.43
N PRO A 55 5.74 -4.06 13.89
CA PRO A 55 6.23 -2.88 13.21
C PRO A 55 6.87 -1.90 14.20
N ARG A 56 7.94 -1.23 13.76
CA ARG A 56 8.66 -0.22 14.57
C ARG A 56 7.79 0.97 14.99
N LYS A 57 6.74 1.28 14.24
CA LYS A 57 5.79 2.37 14.49
C LYS A 57 4.36 1.83 14.43
N GLU A 58 4.05 0.91 15.32
CA GLU A 58 2.73 0.29 15.41
C GLU A 58 1.63 1.32 15.67
N GLY A 59 0.47 1.11 15.05
CA GLY A 59 -0.73 1.93 15.23
C GLY A 59 -1.10 2.78 14.01
N CYS A 60 -2.09 3.65 14.19
CA CYS A 60 -2.69 4.44 13.13
C CYS A 60 -2.58 5.94 13.38
N VAL A 61 -2.24 6.70 12.35
CA VAL A 61 -2.14 8.17 12.41
C VAL A 61 -2.77 8.83 11.21
N TRP A 62 -3.45 9.95 11.42
CA TRP A 62 -3.93 10.79 10.33
C TRP A 62 -2.80 11.66 9.79
N ARG A 63 -2.65 11.67 8.47
CA ARG A 63 -1.73 12.54 7.73
C ARG A 63 -2.51 13.38 6.74
N SER A 64 -2.07 14.61 6.53
CA SER A 64 -2.56 15.42 5.40
C SER A 64 -2.16 14.75 4.10
N ASP A 65 -3.03 14.78 3.10
CA ASP A 65 -2.76 14.21 1.78
C ASP A 65 -2.28 15.23 0.75
N GLY A 66 -2.11 16.50 1.16
CA GLY A 66 -1.66 17.60 0.29
C GLY A 66 -2.76 18.20 -0.59
N HIS A 67 -3.96 17.63 -0.62
CA HIS A 67 -5.06 18.03 -1.49
C HIS A 67 -6.36 18.27 -0.71
N ALA A 68 -6.24 18.88 0.48
CA ALA A 68 -7.33 19.13 1.42
C ALA A 68 -8.02 17.87 1.99
N GLY A 69 -7.48 16.69 1.73
CA GLY A 69 -7.90 15.43 2.33
C GLY A 69 -6.94 14.96 3.43
N ARG A 70 -7.27 13.80 3.98
CA ARG A 70 -6.48 13.13 5.00
C ARG A 70 -6.37 11.64 4.67
N VAL A 71 -5.22 11.07 4.96
CA VAL A 71 -4.99 9.63 4.85
C VAL A 71 -4.68 9.09 6.24
N LYS A 72 -5.46 8.11 6.69
CA LYS A 72 -5.15 7.33 7.88
C LYS A 72 -4.11 6.28 7.53
N VAL A 73 -2.89 6.46 8.03
CA VAL A 73 -1.78 5.54 7.80
C VAL A 73 -1.65 4.63 9.01
N CYS A 74 -1.78 3.33 8.78
CA CYS A 74 -1.73 2.31 9.81
C CYS A 74 -0.59 1.33 9.55
N HIS A 75 0.19 1.03 10.59
CA HIS A 75 1.17 -0.05 10.57
C HIS A 75 0.75 -1.09 11.61
N LEU A 76 0.31 -2.25 11.14
CA LEU A 76 -0.27 -3.29 11.98
C LEU A 76 0.47 -4.61 11.77
N GLN A 77 0.62 -5.38 12.84
CA GLN A 77 1.10 -6.75 12.73
C GLN A 77 -0.04 -7.67 12.29
N ARG A 78 0.25 -8.62 11.39
CA ARG A 78 -0.63 -9.75 11.08
C ARG A 78 -0.69 -10.66 12.31
N LYS A 79 -1.90 -10.99 12.73
CA LYS A 79 -2.12 -12.08 13.69
C LYS A 79 -1.89 -13.42 13.01
#